data_AF-A0AAV5XKU0-F1
#
_entry.id   AF-A0AAV5XKU0-F1
#
_cell.length_a   1.000
_cell.length_b   1.000
_cell.length_c   1.000
_cell.angle_alpha   90.00
_cell.angle_beta   90.00
_cell.angle_gamma   90.00
#
_symmetry.space_group_name_H-M   'P 1'
#
loop_
_entity.id
_entity.type
_entity.pdbx_description
1 polymer ?
#
loop_
_entity_poly.entity_id
_entity_poly.type
_entity_poly.pdbx_seq_one_letter_code
_entity_poly.pdbx_strand_id
1 'polypeptide(L)' 'RHFQVYSGMDLPYWKEYYLLGEAEELAEKIRAKVANLGGCEYVVLNPLNWGMEQLELLAGEVLPRVAKA' A
#
# COMPACT_ATOMS: atom_id res chain seq x y z
N ARG A 1 -20.90 -4.02 7.13
CA ARG A 1 -20.62 -2.57 6.97
C ARG A 1 -19.15 -2.35 7.29
N HIS A 2 -18.27 -2.47 6.29
CA HIS A 2 -16.83 -2.28 6.46
C HIS A 2 -16.40 -1.18 5.48
N PHE A 3 -15.50 -0.31 5.93
CA PHE A 3 -15.18 1.04 5.45
C PHE A 3 -16.08 2.18 5.98
N GLN A 4 -15.69 2.70 7.14
CA GLN A 4 -15.77 4.13 7.46
C GLN A 4 -14.38 4.53 7.96
N VAL A 5 -13.54 5.08 7.08
CA VAL A 5 -12.20 5.54 7.45
C VAL A 5 -12.19 7.06 7.40
N TYR A 6 -12.65 7.65 8.50
CA TYR A 6 -12.42 9.02 8.99
C TYR A 6 -12.75 10.26 8.11
N SER A 7 -13.23 10.12 6.89
CA SER A 7 -13.83 11.22 6.12
C SER A 7 -14.75 10.61 5.07
N GLY A 8 -15.74 11.36 4.55
CA GLY A 8 -16.74 10.87 3.58
C GLY A 8 -16.21 10.46 2.21
N MET A 9 -14.97 9.96 2.12
CA MET A 9 -14.31 9.48 0.91
C MET A 9 -14.64 8.00 0.67
N ASP A 10 -14.98 7.68 -0.56
CA ASP A 10 -15.37 6.34 -0.99
C ASP A 10 -14.16 5.46 -1.38
N LEU A 11 -14.42 4.17 -1.55
CA LEU A 11 -13.37 3.19 -1.91
C LEU A 11 -12.59 3.56 -3.18
N PRO A 12 -13.22 4.03 -4.27
CA PRO A 12 -12.50 4.55 -5.44
C PRO A 12 -11.47 5.62 -5.10
N TYR A 13 -11.86 6.65 -4.33
CA TYR A 13 -10.93 7.70 -3.93
C TYR A 13 -9.72 7.13 -3.15
N TRP A 14 -9.97 6.24 -2.20
CA TRP A 14 -8.90 5.62 -1.43
C TRP A 14 -7.95 4.79 -2.31
N LYS A 15 -8.48 4.01 -3.25
CA LYS A 15 -7.68 3.24 -4.21
C LYS A 15 -6.89 4.14 -5.15
N GLU A 16 -7.37 5.34 -5.46
CA GLU A 16 -6.68 6.29 -6.33
C GLU A 16 -5.49 6.96 -5.60
N TYR A 17 -5.72 7.53 -4.41
CA TYR A 17 -4.72 8.37 -3.75
C TYR A 17 -3.84 7.65 -2.71
N TYR A 18 -4.30 6.56 -2.12
CA TYR A 18 -3.58 5.81 -1.08
C TYR A 18 -3.09 4.43 -1.57
N LEU A 19 -2.24 3.78 -0.78
CA LEU A 19 -1.84 2.39 -1.00
C LEU A 19 -2.92 1.46 -0.41
N LEU A 20 -4.01 1.27 -1.16
CA LEU A 20 -5.13 0.40 -0.78
C LEU A 20 -5.55 -0.49 -1.96
N GLY A 21 -5.72 -1.79 -1.72
CA GLY A 21 -5.96 -2.79 -2.76
C GLY A 21 -5.41 -4.16 -2.35
N GLU A 22 -5.39 -5.07 -3.32
CA GLU A 22 -4.79 -6.40 -3.16
C GLU A 22 -3.26 -6.34 -3.16
N ALA A 23 -2.59 -7.40 -2.69
CA ALA A 23 -1.14 -7.40 -2.52
C ALA A 23 -0.37 -7.12 -3.83
N GLU A 24 -0.83 -7.66 -4.96
CA GLU A 24 -0.21 -7.41 -6.27
C GLU A 24 -0.43 -5.96 -6.74
N GLU A 25 -1.66 -5.45 -6.62
CA GLU A 25 -2.00 -4.06 -6.96
C GLU A 25 -1.15 -3.07 -6.15
N LEU A 26 -0.98 -3.33 -4.84
CA LEU A 26 -0.13 -2.52 -3.97
C LEU A 26 1.33 -2.57 -4.40
N ALA A 27 1.84 -3.76 -4.70
CA ALA A 27 3.24 -3.91 -5.09
C ALA A 27 3.54 -3.14 -6.39
N GLU A 28 2.67 -3.26 -7.40
CA GLU A 28 2.77 -2.47 -8.63
C GLU A 28 2.72 -0.96 -8.36
N LYS A 29 1.79 -0.53 -7.52
CA LYS A 29 1.63 0.89 -7.19
C LYS A 29 2.85 1.46 -6.45
N ILE A 30 3.45 0.68 -5.55
CA ILE A 30 4.70 1.05 -4.86
C ILE A 30 5.83 1.17 -5.88
N ARG A 31 6.02 0.18 -6.76
CA ARG A 31 7.05 0.21 -7.81
C ARG A 31 6.89 1.43 -8.73
N ALA A 32 5.67 1.68 -9.21
CA ALA A 32 5.38 2.83 -10.06
C ALA A 32 5.68 4.17 -9.36
N LYS A 33 5.34 4.30 -8.07
CA LYS A 33 5.66 5.51 -7.28
C LYS A 33 7.17 5.69 -7.13
N VAL A 34 7.92 4.63 -6.80
CA VAL A 34 9.39 4.68 -6.69
C VAL A 34 10.02 5.07 -8.03
N ALA A 35 9.57 4.45 -9.14
CA ALA A 35 10.05 4.77 -10.48
C ALA A 35 9.77 6.23 -10.87
N ASN A 36 8.56 6.75 -10.58
CA ASN A 36 8.18 8.14 -10.85
C ASN A 36 8.99 9.16 -10.04
N LEU A 37 9.59 8.74 -8.92
CA LEU A 37 10.51 9.57 -8.13
C LEU A 37 11.96 9.52 -8.65
N GLY A 38 12.24 8.74 -9.71
CA GLY A 38 13.60 8.50 -10.20
C GLY A 38 14.38 7.45 -9.40
N GLY A 39 13.68 6.66 -8.58
CA GLY A 39 14.27 5.72 -7.62
C GLY A 39 14.31 6.29 -6.20
N CYS A 40 14.37 5.38 -5.22
CA CYS A 40 14.48 5.71 -3.80
C CYS A 40 15.44 4.73 -3.13
N GLU A 41 16.32 5.22 -2.24
CA GLU A 41 17.17 4.35 -1.42
C GLU A 41 16.36 3.66 -0.32
N TYR A 42 15.40 4.39 0.27
CA TYR A 42 14.56 3.90 1.34
C TYR A 42 13.09 4.25 1.09
N VAL A 43 12.20 3.34 1.50
CA VAL A 43 10.74 3.56 1.51
C VAL A 43 10.25 3.37 2.94
N VAL A 44 9.58 4.38 3.47
CA VAL A 44 8.90 4.32 4.77
C VAL A 44 7.40 4.18 4.54
N LEU A 45 6.83 3.06 4.98
CA LEU A 45 5.39 2.81 4.90
C LEU A 45 4.73 3.15 6.23
N ASN A 46 3.67 3.96 6.18
CA ASN A 46 2.82 4.28 7.33
C ASN A 46 1.44 3.64 7.14
N PRO A 47 1.21 2.42 7.66
CA PRO A 47 -0.07 1.74 7.50
C PRO A 47 -1.18 2.45 8.28
N LEU A 48 -2.43 2.25 7.86
CA LEU A 48 -3.61 2.84 8.52
C LEU A 48 -3.76 2.38 9.98
N ASN A 49 -3.32 1.16 10.27
CA ASN A 49 -3.20 0.64 11.61
C ASN A 49 -1.94 -0.22 11.72
N TRP A 50 -1.42 -0.33 12.94
CA TRP A 50 -0.23 -1.12 13.27
C TRP A 50 -0.58 -2.49 13.85
N GLY A 51 -1.77 -3.01 13.53
CA GLY A 51 -2.19 -4.34 13.95
C GLY A 51 -1.33 -5.43 13.33
N MET A 52 -1.05 -6.48 14.08
CA MET A 52 -0.16 -7.57 13.63
C MET A 52 -0.61 -8.20 12.31
N GLU A 53 -1.90 -8.44 12.12
CA GLU A 53 -2.44 -8.98 10.87
C GLU A 53 -2.06 -8.12 9.64
N GLN A 54 -2.20 -6.79 9.76
CA GLN A 54 -1.81 -5.87 8.68
C GLN A 54 -0.30 -5.90 8.43
N LEU A 55 0.50 -5.93 9.50
CA LEU A 55 1.96 -5.98 9.39
C LEU A 55 2.44 -7.30 8.76
N GLU A 56 1.83 -8.42 9.13
CA GLU A 56 2.10 -9.74 8.56
C GLU A 56 1.73 -9.81 7.08
N LEU A 57 0.58 -9.26 6.68
CA LEU A 57 0.20 -9.16 5.27
C LEU A 57 1.18 -8.29 4.47
N LEU A 58 1.60 -7.14 5.01
CA LEU A 58 2.59 -6.29 4.36
C LEU A 58 3.92 -7.01 4.18
N ALA A 59 4.43 -7.62 5.25
CA ALA A 59 5.73 -8.28 5.26
C ALA A 59 5.76 -9.59 4.45
N GLY A 60 4.69 -10.39 4.53
CA GLY A 60 4.60 -11.70 3.88
C GLY A 60 4.13 -11.64 2.44
N GLU A 61 3.21 -10.72 2.12
CA GLU A 61 2.59 -10.69 0.80
C GLU A 61 3.03 -9.48 -0.04
N VAL A 62 3.10 -8.27 0.51
CA VAL A 62 3.34 -7.07 -0.31
C VAL A 62 4.82 -6.85 -0.59
N LEU A 63 5.65 -6.72 0.45
CA LEU A 63 7.07 -6.37 0.32
C LEU A 63 7.86 -7.36 -0.56
N PRO A 64 7.66 -8.69 -0.46
CA PRO A 64 8.37 -9.64 -1.33
C PRO A 64 8.01 -9.49 -2.80
N ARG A 65 6.80 -9.03 -3.13
CA ARG A 65 6.39 -8.76 -4.52
C ARG A 65 7.02 -7.48 -5.05
N VAL A 66 7.15 -6.45 -4.21
CA VAL A 66 7.86 -5.20 -4.58
C VAL A 66 9.31 -5.49 -4.97
N ALA A 67 10.00 -6.35 -4.21
CA ALA A 67 11.42 -6.66 -4.41
C ALA A 67 11.74 -7.59 -5.60
N LYS A 68 10.75 -8.30 -6.16
CA LYS A 68 10.94 -9.29 -7.24
C LYS A 68 11.01 -8.70 -8.65
N ALA A 69 10.89 -7.38 -8.82
CA ALA A 69 10.88 -6.70 -10.11
C ALA A 69 12.24 -6.13 -10.49
#